data_AF-M9M6G7-F1
#
_entry.id   AF-M9M6G7-F1
#
_cell.length_a   1.000
_cell.length_b   1.000
_cell.length_c   1.000
_cell.angle_alpha   90.00
_cell.angle_beta   90.00
_cell.angle_gamma   90.00
#
_symmetry.space_group_name_H-M   'P 1'
#
loop_
_entity.id
_entity.type
_entity.pdbx_description
1 polymer ?
#
loop_
_entity_poly.entity_id
_entity_poly.type
_entity_poly.pdbx_seq_one_letter_code
_entity_poly.pdbx_strand_id
1 'polypeptide(L)'
;MFRSARTADTSTTADKQRPASAPITLASTFLATPTWLHRGVLSTACMPASSSCFSSPAHVRYAFDDSKLVEKTAKSRGEYLRVHFKNTRETAAAVNGLKLQKAYAYLGNVVEKKQCIPFRRFNGGVGRTQQAKEFKTTQGK
;
A
#
# COMPACT_ATOMS: atom_id res chain seq x y z
N MET A 1 23.85 27.12 -39.47
CA MET A 1 22.93 28.28 -39.49
C MET A 1 21.63 27.82 -38.83
N PHE A 2 21.47 27.82 -37.51
CA PHE A 2 21.26 28.92 -36.55
C PHE A 2 19.97 29.73 -36.78
N ARG A 3 19.03 29.55 -35.83
CA ARG A 3 17.92 30.42 -35.32
C ARG A 3 16.65 29.56 -35.14
N SER A 4 15.89 29.61 -34.06
CA SER A 4 15.92 30.41 -32.84
C SER A 4 15.06 29.72 -31.78
N ALA A 5 15.45 29.86 -30.51
CA ALA A 5 14.64 29.55 -29.34
C ALA A 5 13.73 30.74 -28.94
N ARG A 6 12.80 30.45 -28.02
CA ARG A 6 11.87 31.31 -27.24
C ARG A 6 10.49 31.52 -27.89
N THR A 7 9.38 31.40 -27.18
CA THR A 7 9.07 31.89 -25.82
C THR A 7 8.10 30.97 -25.04
N ALA A 8 8.20 31.02 -23.71
CA ALA A 8 7.17 30.61 -22.78
C ALA A 8 6.15 31.74 -22.61
N ASP A 9 4.89 31.41 -22.28
CA ASP A 9 3.93 32.21 -21.49
C ASP A 9 2.78 31.26 -21.08
N THR A 10 2.66 30.86 -19.81
CA THR A 10 2.02 31.55 -18.67
C THR A 10 0.49 31.64 -18.75
N SER A 11 -0.13 31.00 -17.76
CA SER A 11 -1.42 31.31 -17.10
C SER A 11 -2.71 31.44 -17.92
N THR A 12 -3.59 30.43 -17.76
CA THR A 12 -5.03 30.69 -17.60
C THR A 12 -5.56 29.90 -16.40
N THR A 13 -5.78 30.68 -15.35
CA THR A 13 -6.70 30.54 -14.22
C THR A 13 -7.96 29.74 -14.53
N ALA A 14 -8.28 28.76 -13.68
CA ALA A 14 -9.66 28.44 -13.32
C ALA A 14 -9.72 27.68 -11.99
N ASP A 15 -9.98 28.46 -10.94
CA ASP A 15 -10.68 28.07 -9.72
C ASP A 15 -11.63 26.88 -9.88
N LYS A 16 -11.38 25.81 -9.13
CA LYS A 16 -12.44 25.10 -8.40
C LYS A 16 -11.94 24.78 -7.00
N GLN A 17 -12.22 25.74 -6.13
CA GLN A 17 -12.30 25.61 -4.68
C GLN A 17 -12.84 24.23 -4.28
N ARG A 18 -12.05 23.46 -3.53
CA ARG A 18 -12.56 22.32 -2.78
C ARG A 18 -13.22 22.88 -1.52
N PRO A 19 -14.51 22.63 -1.25
CA PRO A 19 -15.12 23.07 -0.02
C PRO A 19 -14.50 22.33 1.17
N ALA A 20 -14.02 23.11 2.14
CA ALA A 20 -13.61 22.65 3.45
C ALA A 20 -14.82 22.12 4.21
N SER A 21 -14.80 20.84 4.61
CA SER A 21 -15.73 20.33 5.61
C SER A 21 -15.20 20.67 7.00
N ALA A 22 -15.84 21.66 7.62
CA ALA A 22 -15.59 22.09 8.99
C ALA A 22 -15.91 20.99 10.02
N PRO A 23 -15.22 20.98 11.19
CA PRO A 23 -15.51 20.09 12.30
C PRO A 23 -16.73 20.58 13.10
N ILE A 24 -17.75 19.73 13.26
CA ILE A 24 -18.89 20.00 14.14
C ILE A 24 -18.45 19.72 15.58
N THR A 25 -18.26 20.79 16.33
CA THR A 25 -18.23 20.82 17.80
C THR A 25 -19.59 21.33 18.30
N LEU A 26 -20.07 20.77 19.41
CA LEU A 26 -20.98 21.31 20.45
C LEU A 26 -21.62 20.09 21.14
N ALA A 27 -21.18 19.70 22.34
CA ALA A 27 -21.47 20.30 23.65
C ALA A 27 -22.69 19.65 24.35
N SER A 28 -22.36 19.03 25.49
CA SER A 28 -23.10 18.95 26.76
C SER A 28 -24.58 18.53 26.79
N THR A 29 -24.83 17.39 27.43
CA THR A 29 -25.76 17.23 28.57
C THR A 29 -25.25 16.02 29.38
N PHE A 30 -24.46 16.20 30.44
CA PHE A 30 -24.95 16.39 31.82
C PHE A 30 -26.26 15.66 32.11
N LEU A 31 -26.17 14.49 32.74
CA LEU A 31 -27.02 14.10 33.86
C LEU A 31 -26.24 13.15 34.76
N ALA A 32 -26.09 13.59 36.00
CA ALA A 32 -25.43 12.91 37.09
C ALA A 32 -26.38 11.91 37.78
N THR A 33 -25.78 10.99 38.54
CA THR A 33 -26.05 10.58 39.94
C THR A 33 -25.91 9.04 40.12
N PRO A 34 -25.80 8.49 41.36
CA PRO A 34 -24.64 8.61 42.24
C PRO A 34 -24.24 7.28 42.95
N THR A 35 -23.05 7.29 43.56
CA THR A 35 -22.65 6.63 44.83
C THR A 35 -22.91 5.12 45.04
N TRP A 36 -21.82 4.34 45.02
CA TRP A 36 -21.58 3.30 46.03
C TRP A 36 -20.20 3.49 46.65
N LEU A 37 -20.23 4.07 47.84
CA LEU A 37 -19.14 4.04 48.82
C LEU A 37 -19.12 2.62 49.39
N HIS A 38 -17.97 1.94 49.46
CA HIS A 38 -17.53 1.15 50.62
C HIS A 38 -16.04 0.80 50.47
N ARG A 39 -15.23 1.70 51.03
CA ARG A 39 -14.03 1.54 51.85
C ARG A 39 -13.36 0.15 51.96
N GLY A 40 -12.06 0.11 51.68
CA GLY A 40 -11.07 -0.88 52.13
C GLY A 40 -9.77 -0.72 51.32
N VAL A 41 -8.86 0.22 51.62
CA VAL A 41 -7.77 0.19 52.62
C VAL A 41 -6.86 -1.04 52.50
N LEU A 42 -5.71 -0.75 51.87
CA LEU A 42 -4.39 -1.39 51.97
C LEU A 42 -4.24 -2.86 51.53
N SER A 43 -3.63 -3.02 50.34
CA SER A 43 -2.43 -3.87 50.23
C SER A 43 -1.59 -3.44 49.02
N THR A 44 -0.56 -2.64 49.28
CA THR A 44 0.59 -2.49 48.39
C THR A 44 1.33 -3.81 48.34
N ALA A 45 1.01 -4.64 47.34
CA ALA A 45 1.83 -5.76 46.92
C ALA A 45 2.33 -5.46 45.51
N CYS A 46 3.53 -4.90 45.47
CA CYS A 46 4.59 -5.15 44.49
C CYS A 46 4.14 -5.94 43.26
N MET A 47 4.00 -5.24 42.13
CA MET A 47 3.89 -5.89 40.82
C MET A 47 5.19 -6.67 40.55
N PRO A 48 5.15 -7.99 40.33
CA PRO A 48 6.25 -8.65 39.67
C PRO A 48 6.21 -8.22 38.19
N ALA A 49 7.00 -7.20 37.88
CA ALA A 49 7.57 -7.05 36.57
C ALA A 49 8.45 -8.27 36.31
N SER A 50 7.90 -9.31 35.67
CA SER A 50 8.70 -10.37 35.07
C SER A 50 8.02 -10.91 33.83
N SER A 51 8.65 -10.58 32.71
CA SER A 51 8.41 -11.07 31.36
C SER A 51 6.99 -10.90 30.85
N SER A 52 6.68 -9.67 30.42
CA SER A 52 6.12 -9.57 29.07
C SER A 52 7.04 -10.37 28.15
N CYS A 53 6.72 -11.64 27.89
CA CYS A 53 7.05 -12.26 26.61
C CYS A 53 6.25 -11.49 25.57
N PHE A 54 6.65 -10.24 25.34
CA PHE A 54 6.38 -9.53 24.12
C PHE A 54 7.04 -10.42 23.07
N SER A 55 6.23 -11.31 22.49
CA SER A 55 6.61 -12.08 21.33
C SER A 55 6.87 -11.03 20.26
N SER A 56 8.11 -10.55 20.19
CA SER A 56 8.58 -9.73 19.10
C SER A 56 8.13 -10.44 17.83
N PRO A 57 7.38 -9.78 16.94
CA PRO A 57 6.85 -10.43 15.75
C PRO A 57 8.02 -11.14 15.08
N ALA A 58 7.92 -12.48 15.02
CA ALA A 58 9.00 -13.33 14.59
C ALA A 58 9.64 -12.74 13.34
N HIS A 59 10.94 -12.48 13.40
CA HIS A 59 11.68 -11.89 12.29
C HIS A 59 11.59 -12.84 11.09
N VAL A 60 10.66 -12.55 10.18
CA VAL A 60 10.43 -13.37 8.98
C VAL A 60 11.67 -13.28 8.11
N ARG A 61 12.19 -14.46 7.77
CA ARG A 61 13.35 -14.60 6.89
C ARG A 61 12.88 -14.32 5.46
N TYR A 62 13.51 -13.36 4.81
CA TYR A 62 13.31 -13.09 3.39
C TYR A 62 14.17 -14.05 2.56
N ALA A 63 13.71 -14.41 1.36
CA ALA A 63 14.43 -15.34 0.49
C ALA A 63 15.71 -14.73 -0.14
N PHE A 64 15.81 -13.40 -0.15
CA PHE A 64 16.99 -12.68 -0.61
C PHE A 64 17.84 -12.30 0.60
N ASP A 65 19.16 -12.48 0.50
CA ASP A 65 20.10 -12.13 1.56
C ASP A 65 20.59 -10.68 1.39
N ASP A 66 20.13 -9.80 2.25
CA ASP A 66 20.35 -8.35 2.15
C ASP A 66 21.53 -7.84 3.00
N SER A 67 22.28 -8.74 3.63
CA SER A 67 23.31 -8.40 4.63
C SER A 67 24.37 -7.41 4.14
N LYS A 68 24.58 -7.32 2.82
CA LYS A 68 25.62 -6.49 2.19
C LYS A 68 25.15 -5.08 1.78
N LEU A 69 23.85 -4.82 1.67
CA LEU A 69 23.31 -3.63 0.99
C LEU A 69 22.18 -2.94 1.75
N VAL A 70 22.20 -3.02 3.09
CA VAL A 70 21.11 -2.60 3.98
C VAL A 70 20.65 -1.15 3.74
N GLU A 71 21.56 -0.24 3.39
CA GLU A 71 21.22 1.19 3.16
C GLU A 71 20.52 1.46 1.82
N LYS A 72 20.63 0.56 0.86
CA LYS A 72 20.17 0.76 -0.52
C LYS A 72 18.97 -0.13 -0.88
N THR A 73 18.57 -1.02 0.01
CA THR A 73 17.46 -1.96 -0.19
C THR A 73 16.29 -1.60 0.70
N ALA A 74 15.07 -1.72 0.14
CA ALA A 74 13.83 -1.55 0.88
C ALA A 74 13.07 -2.87 0.87
N LYS A 75 12.53 -3.26 2.03
CA LYS A 75 11.72 -4.47 2.21
C LYS A 75 10.30 -4.09 2.55
N SER A 76 9.34 -4.78 1.96
CA SER A 76 7.94 -4.69 2.36
C SER A 76 7.32 -6.09 2.32
N ARG A 77 6.36 -6.33 3.21
CA ARG A 77 5.60 -7.58 3.29
C ARG A 77 4.16 -7.28 3.65
N GLY A 78 3.25 -8.07 3.10
CA GLY A 78 1.85 -8.11 3.48
C GLY A 78 1.45 -9.56 3.69
N GLU A 79 0.84 -9.86 4.83
CA GLU A 79 0.39 -11.20 5.19
C GLU A 79 -1.13 -11.23 5.28
N TYR A 80 -1.71 -12.40 5.01
CA TYR A 80 -3.16 -12.62 5.09
C TYR A 80 -4.00 -11.63 4.26
N LEU A 81 -3.52 -11.30 3.05
CA LEU A 81 -4.25 -10.44 2.13
C LEU A 81 -5.41 -11.20 1.49
N ARG A 82 -6.59 -10.57 1.42
CA ARG A 82 -7.79 -11.11 0.74
C ARG A 82 -7.70 -10.95 -0.78
N VAL A 83 -6.59 -11.38 -1.37
CA VAL A 83 -6.31 -11.31 -2.81
C VAL A 83 -6.17 -12.72 -3.37
N HIS A 84 -6.54 -12.90 -4.64
CA HIS A 84 -6.44 -14.20 -5.28
C HIS A 84 -4.97 -14.51 -5.65
N PHE A 85 -4.42 -15.57 -5.04
CA PHE A 85 -3.02 -15.97 -5.18
C PHE A 85 -2.52 -15.99 -6.63
N LYS A 86 -3.29 -16.61 -7.54
CA LYS A 86 -2.87 -16.76 -8.95
C LYS A 86 -2.68 -15.40 -9.65
N ASN A 87 -3.49 -14.40 -9.32
CA ASN A 87 -3.43 -13.10 -9.99
C ASN A 87 -2.24 -12.27 -9.48
N THR A 88 -2.03 -12.27 -8.17
CA THR A 88 -0.93 -11.52 -7.54
C THR A 88 0.43 -12.05 -7.96
N ARG A 89 0.58 -13.37 -8.13
CA ARG A 89 1.84 -13.97 -8.60
C ARG A 89 2.22 -13.52 -10.00
N GLU A 90 1.26 -13.53 -10.94
CA GLU A 90 1.55 -13.10 -12.31
C GLU A 90 1.83 -11.58 -12.38
N THR A 91 1.10 -10.78 -11.57
CA THR A 91 1.34 -9.34 -11.45
C THR A 91 2.74 -9.03 -10.91
N ALA A 92 3.15 -9.70 -9.83
CA ALA A 92 4.48 -9.55 -9.26
C ALA A 92 5.58 -9.94 -10.26
N ALA A 93 5.37 -11.03 -11.01
CA ALA A 93 6.31 -11.46 -12.05
C ALA A 93 6.47 -10.42 -13.17
N ALA A 94 5.42 -9.66 -13.50
CA ALA A 94 5.47 -8.60 -14.50
C ALA A 94 6.20 -7.33 -14.00
N VAL A 95 6.10 -7.03 -12.70
CA VAL A 95 6.74 -5.85 -12.10
C VAL A 95 8.20 -6.10 -11.74
N ASN A 96 8.60 -7.36 -11.55
CA ASN A 96 9.99 -7.74 -11.25
C ASN A 96 10.96 -7.23 -12.33
N GLY A 97 11.98 -6.47 -11.92
CA GLY A 97 13.01 -5.92 -12.80
C GLY A 97 12.69 -4.54 -13.39
N LEU A 98 11.51 -3.96 -13.08
CA LEU A 98 11.18 -2.59 -13.46
C LEU A 98 11.74 -1.57 -12.46
N LYS A 99 12.07 -0.37 -12.94
CA LYS A 99 12.34 0.80 -12.08
C LYS A 99 11.04 1.22 -11.38
N LEU A 100 11.14 1.72 -10.14
CA LEU A 100 9.99 2.07 -9.30
C LEU A 100 8.98 3.01 -10.00
N GLN A 101 9.46 4.08 -10.63
CA GLN A 101 8.59 5.04 -11.35
C GLN A 101 7.81 4.37 -12.49
N LYS A 102 8.46 3.48 -13.25
CA LYS A 102 7.82 2.75 -14.35
C LYS A 102 6.80 1.75 -13.83
N ALA A 103 7.07 1.10 -12.70
CA ALA A 103 6.14 0.16 -12.08
C ALA A 103 4.83 0.84 -11.66
N TYR A 104 4.89 2.02 -11.05
CA TYR A 104 3.68 2.78 -10.70
C TYR A 104 2.86 3.18 -11.93
N ALA A 105 3.53 3.70 -12.97
CA ALA A 105 2.86 4.04 -14.23
C ALA A 105 2.21 2.81 -14.89
N TYR A 106 2.89 1.67 -14.90
CA TYR A 106 2.37 0.42 -15.45
C TYR A 106 1.11 -0.05 -14.69
N LEU A 107 1.15 -0.06 -13.36
CA LEU A 107 -0.01 -0.46 -12.56
C LEU A 107 -1.19 0.51 -12.72
N GLY A 108 -0.93 1.81 -12.89
CA GLY A 108 -1.97 2.79 -13.24
C GLY A 108 -2.65 2.46 -14.57
N ASN A 109 -1.86 2.14 -15.61
CA ASN A 109 -2.40 1.74 -16.91
C ASN A 109 -3.21 0.44 -16.87
N VAL A 110 -2.86 -0.49 -15.97
CA VAL A 110 -3.60 -1.75 -15.78
C VAL A 110 -4.96 -1.50 -15.12
N VAL A 111 -5.04 -0.59 -14.14
CA VAL A 111 -6.32 -0.19 -13.54
C VAL A 111 -7.23 0.46 -14.59
N GLU A 112 -6.65 1.27 -15.48
CA GLU A 112 -7.34 1.87 -16.63
C GLU A 112 -7.58 0.87 -17.79
N LYS A 113 -7.09 -0.38 -17.67
CA LYS A 113 -7.20 -1.47 -18.67
C LYS A 113 -6.57 -1.15 -20.04
N LYS A 114 -5.61 -0.23 -20.06
CA LYS A 114 -4.83 0.12 -21.26
C LYS A 114 -3.75 -0.92 -21.57
N GLN A 115 -3.19 -1.53 -20.51
CA GLN A 115 -2.20 -2.59 -20.60
C GLN A 115 -2.68 -3.80 -19.79
N CYS A 116 -2.31 -5.01 -20.22
CA CYS A 116 -2.67 -6.25 -19.54
C CYS A 116 -1.51 -6.84 -18.76
N ILE A 117 -1.83 -7.70 -17.78
CA ILE A 117 -0.86 -8.54 -17.09
C ILE A 117 -0.75 -9.88 -17.83
N PRO A 118 0.45 -10.31 -18.27
CA PRO A 118 0.63 -11.58 -18.96
C PRO A 118 0.52 -12.76 -17.99
N PHE A 119 -0.24 -13.79 -18.36
CA PHE A 119 -0.35 -15.04 -17.58
C PHE A 119 0.56 -16.12 -18.17
N ARG A 120 1.57 -16.56 -17.40
CA ARG A 120 2.53 -17.58 -17.86
C ARG A 120 2.37 -18.93 -17.17
N ARG A 121 2.23 -18.94 -15.84
CA ARG A 121 2.14 -20.20 -15.07
C ARG A 121 0.69 -20.67 -14.94
N PHE A 122 -0.20 -19.76 -14.57
CA PHE A 122 -1.61 -20.07 -14.32
C PHE A 122 -2.49 -19.68 -15.51
N ASN A 123 -2.36 -20.40 -16.62
CA ASN A 123 -2.97 -20.08 -17.91
C ASN A 123 -4.20 -20.94 -18.28
N GLY A 124 -4.70 -21.77 -17.36
CA GLY A 124 -5.90 -22.57 -17.57
C GLY A 124 -7.16 -21.70 -17.62
N GLY A 125 -7.81 -21.61 -18.78
CA GLY A 125 -9.08 -20.89 -18.95
C GLY A 125 -8.96 -19.36 -18.98
N VAL A 126 -7.79 -18.80 -19.27
CA VAL A 126 -7.58 -17.35 -19.38
C VAL A 126 -7.89 -16.88 -20.81
N GLY A 127 -8.63 -15.77 -20.93
CA GLY A 127 -8.95 -15.13 -22.20
C GLY A 127 -7.70 -14.65 -22.96
N ARG A 128 -7.81 -14.60 -24.28
CA ARG A 128 -6.77 -14.05 -25.15
C ARG A 128 -7.01 -12.56 -25.38
N THR A 129 -5.97 -11.74 -25.30
CA THR A 129 -6.08 -10.29 -25.49
C THR A 129 -4.99 -9.80 -26.46
N GLN A 130 -5.29 -8.77 -27.24
CA GLN A 130 -4.33 -8.17 -28.16
C GLN A 130 -3.18 -7.48 -27.43
N GLN A 131 -3.44 -6.94 -26.24
CA GLN A 131 -2.48 -6.25 -25.38
C GLN A 131 -1.33 -7.18 -24.95
N ALA A 132 -1.56 -8.50 -24.85
CA ALA A 132 -0.56 -9.47 -24.42
C ALA A 132 0.59 -9.67 -25.44
N LYS A 133 0.43 -9.15 -26.66
CA LYS A 133 1.43 -9.19 -27.72
C LYS A 133 2.74 -8.51 -27.34
N GLU A 134 2.69 -7.42 -26.57
CA GLU A 134 3.89 -6.72 -26.08
C GLU A 134 4.78 -7.65 -25.25
N PHE A 135 4.15 -8.56 -24.50
CA PHE A 135 4.82 -9.49 -23.60
C PHE A 135 5.14 -10.85 -24.25
N LYS A 136 4.98 -10.98 -25.58
CA LYS A 136 5.14 -12.23 -26.35
C LYS A 136 4.30 -13.39 -25.80
N THR A 137 3.13 -13.06 -25.24
CA THR A 137 2.17 -14.02 -24.71
C THR A 137 0.83 -13.86 -25.42
N THR A 138 0.05 -14.94 -25.48
CA THR A 138 -1.28 -14.90 -26.10
C THR A 138 -2.40 -14.62 -25.11
N GLN A 139 -2.15 -14.88 -23.81
CA GLN A 139 -3.14 -14.79 -22.75
C GLN A 139 -2.76 -13.73 -21.73
N GLY A 140 -3.75 -12.93 -21.34
CA GLY A 140 -3.57 -11.81 -20.41
C GLY A 140 -4.92 -11.39 -19.84
N LYS A 141 -4.91 -10.81 -18.64
CA LYS A 141 -6.09 -10.19 -18.02
C LYS A 141 -5.78 -8.76 -17.58
#